data_AF-A0A1Q6LUQ3-F1
#
_entry.id   AF-A0A1Q6LUQ3-F1
#
_cell.length_a   1.000
_cell.length_b   1.000
_cell.length_c   1.000
_cell.angle_alpha   90.00
_cell.angle_beta   90.00
_cell.angle_gamma   90.00
#
_symmetry.space_group_name_H-M   'P 1'
#
loop_
_entity.id
_entity.type
_entity.pdbx_description
1 polymer ?
#
loop_
_entity_poly.entity_id
_entity_poly.type
_entity_poly.pdbx_seq_one_letter_code
_entity_poly.pdbx_strand_id
1 'polypeptide(L)'
;MKKSIALIMALSVLVCGVFAACSSKKTDGQNSAADTTQAGLANADTEFGTEINKDGKEVDVVYEKDKKGKTVAYEIDKNGEKVTDKNGKEVTVPIRETTTKKGETSTKKNNGGKGETPTNGPTTPQTTDNKGETTGKELTTIEASKDKVPSTNASGKKVIFNQQDLERIAAMLEVPGLYKFSYENKDGVSAEMATHVAVWMAAREDIKGTSFPSGTVVLDLFKYYGQTVVNFKSNCNAAAKKENIYDIINYSNKDSVFTITKGEAKQQSVKINRVESLGNNNYYKVTGSVSGAKSCKKVVAVVQKNRLDTELGFSIKALKWS
;
A
#
# COMPACT_ATOMS: atom_id res chain seq x y z
N MET A 1 17.91 -42.00 -31.82
CA MET A 1 17.96 -40.69 -32.51
C MET A 1 17.71 -39.59 -31.49
N LYS A 2 18.74 -38.78 -31.23
CA LYS A 2 18.69 -37.58 -30.39
C LYS A 2 18.18 -36.41 -31.22
N LYS A 3 17.35 -35.54 -30.64
CA LYS A 3 17.37 -34.10 -30.94
C LYS A 3 17.24 -33.31 -29.64
N SER A 4 18.39 -32.80 -29.23
CA SER A 4 18.59 -31.75 -28.24
C SER A 4 18.11 -30.39 -28.78
N ILE A 5 17.82 -29.45 -27.88
CA ILE A 5 18.18 -28.00 -27.89
C ILE A 5 17.83 -27.54 -26.46
N ALA A 6 18.79 -27.48 -25.54
CA ALA A 6 19.86 -26.49 -25.34
C ALA A 6 19.40 -25.24 -24.56
N LEU A 7 19.95 -25.21 -23.34
CA LEU A 7 19.99 -24.20 -22.29
C LEU A 7 20.61 -22.87 -22.75
N ILE A 8 20.12 -21.73 -22.26
CA ILE A 8 20.93 -20.49 -22.16
C ILE A 8 20.66 -19.82 -20.80
N MET A 9 21.58 -20.06 -19.85
CA MET A 9 22.00 -19.05 -18.89
C MET A 9 22.85 -18.03 -19.64
N ALA A 10 22.65 -16.73 -19.40
CA ALA A 10 23.72 -15.75 -19.55
C ALA A 10 23.45 -14.52 -18.66
N LEU A 11 24.21 -14.46 -17.58
CA LEU A 11 24.53 -13.29 -16.78
C LEU A 11 25.63 -12.52 -17.53
N SER A 12 25.46 -11.22 -17.84
CA SER A 12 26.61 -10.34 -18.09
C SER A 12 26.26 -8.85 -18.10
N VAL A 13 26.99 -8.16 -17.23
CA VAL A 13 27.24 -6.73 -17.07
C VAL A 13 28.03 -6.15 -18.25
N LEU A 14 27.79 -4.88 -18.64
CA LEU A 14 28.79 -3.84 -19.04
C LEU A 14 28.04 -2.55 -19.47
N VAL A 15 28.15 -1.37 -18.83
CA VAL A 15 29.23 -0.35 -18.69
C VAL A 15 29.10 0.84 -19.67
N CYS A 16 28.94 2.01 -19.04
CA CYS A 16 29.32 3.42 -19.31
C CYS A 16 29.68 4.00 -20.70
N GLY A 17 29.29 5.28 -20.87
CA GLY A 17 29.87 6.32 -21.73
C GLY A 17 28.88 6.84 -22.79
N VAL A 18 28.65 8.13 -23.04
CA VAL A 18 29.60 9.25 -23.13
C VAL A 18 28.84 10.59 -22.97
N PHE A 19 29.39 11.51 -22.16
CA PHE A 19 29.08 12.94 -22.22
C PHE A 19 29.63 13.51 -23.53
N ALA A 20 28.76 14.07 -24.37
CA ALA A 20 29.17 14.96 -25.47
C ALA A 20 28.61 16.36 -25.19
N ALA A 21 29.50 17.23 -24.74
CA ALA A 21 29.31 18.67 -24.69
C ALA A 21 29.24 19.24 -26.13
N CYS A 22 28.30 20.13 -26.37
CA CYS A 22 28.45 21.20 -27.36
C CYS A 22 28.27 22.53 -26.63
N SER A 23 29.41 23.13 -26.27
CA SER A 23 29.50 24.55 -25.93
C SER A 23 29.71 25.37 -27.20
N SER A 24 29.04 26.52 -27.30
CA SER A 24 29.59 27.67 -28.02
C SER A 24 29.37 28.96 -27.21
N LYS A 25 30.49 29.44 -26.64
CA LYS A 25 30.92 30.81 -26.24
C LYS A 25 30.09 31.98 -26.82
N LYS A 26 29.90 33.16 -26.19
CA LYS A 26 30.74 33.93 -25.22
C LYS A 26 29.98 35.20 -24.70
N THR A 27 30.22 35.57 -23.41
CA THR A 27 30.36 36.94 -22.76
C THR A 27 29.29 38.04 -23.00
N ASP A 28 28.82 38.88 -22.07
CA ASP A 28 29.22 39.35 -20.73
C ASP A 28 27.99 39.87 -19.95
N GLY A 29 28.06 39.92 -18.61
CA GLY A 29 27.36 40.94 -17.80
C GLY A 29 25.89 40.71 -17.40
N GLN A 30 25.69 40.19 -16.19
CA GLN A 30 24.68 40.64 -15.21
C GLN A 30 23.21 40.71 -15.67
N ASN A 31 22.42 39.64 -15.48
CA ASN A 31 21.04 39.76 -14.96
C ASN A 31 20.39 38.42 -14.56
N SER A 32 19.54 38.52 -13.53
CA SER A 32 18.34 37.71 -13.25
C SER A 32 18.42 36.18 -13.35
N ALA A 33 18.44 35.52 -12.19
CA ALA A 33 18.05 34.13 -12.04
C ALA A 33 16.56 33.97 -12.40
N ALA A 34 16.30 33.70 -13.69
CA ALA A 34 15.02 33.22 -14.18
C ALA A 34 14.93 31.71 -13.94
N ASP A 35 14.21 31.36 -12.88
CA ASP A 35 13.09 30.42 -12.90
C ASP A 35 13.22 29.22 -13.85
N THR A 36 13.89 28.16 -13.41
CA THR A 36 13.55 26.79 -13.84
C THR A 36 12.54 26.24 -12.85
N THR A 37 11.29 26.56 -13.14
CA THR A 37 10.08 25.98 -12.56
C THR A 37 10.19 24.47 -12.45
N GLN A 38 10.14 23.99 -11.20
CA GLN A 38 9.17 23.00 -10.74
C GLN A 38 8.56 22.12 -11.86
N ALA A 39 9.24 21.04 -12.23
CA ALA A 39 8.54 19.80 -12.58
C ALA A 39 8.10 19.15 -11.26
N GLY A 40 7.19 19.85 -10.59
CA GLY A 40 6.50 19.34 -9.42
C GLY A 40 5.64 18.15 -9.82
N LEU A 41 5.49 17.22 -8.89
CA LEU A 41 4.35 16.30 -8.79
C LEU A 41 3.03 17.08 -8.66
N ALA A 42 2.72 17.91 -9.65
CA ALA A 42 1.40 18.43 -9.91
C ALA A 42 0.66 17.34 -10.68
N ASN A 43 0.13 16.38 -9.91
CA ASN A 43 -1.16 15.72 -10.10
C ASN A 43 -1.32 14.74 -8.92
N ALA A 44 -1.69 15.29 -7.76
CA ALA A 44 -1.92 14.55 -6.52
C ALA A 44 -3.33 13.93 -6.43
N ASP A 45 -3.97 13.70 -7.59
CA ASP A 45 -5.30 13.08 -7.73
C ASP A 45 -5.28 11.97 -8.82
N THR A 46 -4.09 11.54 -9.24
CA THR A 46 -3.92 10.55 -10.31
C THR A 46 -4.12 9.14 -9.76
N GLU A 47 -5.32 8.61 -9.95
CA GLU A 47 -5.66 7.23 -9.63
C GLU A 47 -5.24 6.34 -10.81
N PHE A 48 -4.60 5.20 -10.54
CA PHE A 48 -4.19 4.24 -11.57
C PHE A 48 -4.93 2.93 -11.37
N GLY A 49 -5.19 2.21 -12.45
CA GLY A 49 -5.80 0.88 -12.40
C GLY A 49 -5.60 0.12 -13.70
N THR A 50 -6.48 -0.84 -13.95
CA THR A 50 -6.39 -1.71 -15.12
C THR A 50 -7.80 -1.92 -15.66
N GLU A 51 -7.99 -1.70 -16.96
CA GLU A 51 -9.29 -1.83 -17.62
C GLU A 51 -9.17 -2.71 -18.88
N ILE A 52 -10.31 -3.09 -19.45
CA ILE A 52 -10.33 -3.79 -20.73
C ILE A 52 -10.52 -2.80 -21.87
N ASN A 53 -9.54 -2.73 -22.75
CA ASN A 53 -9.61 -1.91 -23.96
C ASN A 53 -10.62 -2.48 -24.97
N LYS A 54 -10.88 -1.72 -26.04
CA LYS A 54 -11.85 -2.10 -27.08
C LYS A 54 -11.49 -3.42 -27.80
N ASP A 55 -10.23 -3.84 -27.72
CA ASP A 55 -9.73 -5.09 -28.30
C ASP A 55 -9.86 -6.28 -27.34
N GLY A 56 -10.46 -6.09 -26.16
CA GLY A 56 -10.61 -7.14 -25.16
C GLY A 56 -9.33 -7.43 -24.36
N LYS A 57 -8.31 -6.57 -24.46
CA LYS A 57 -7.05 -6.71 -23.72
C LYS A 57 -7.08 -5.92 -22.43
N GLU A 58 -6.51 -6.51 -21.39
CA GLU A 58 -6.24 -5.85 -20.12
C GLU A 58 -5.08 -4.87 -20.32
N VAL A 59 -5.31 -3.59 -20.00
CA VAL A 59 -4.35 -2.50 -20.16
C VAL A 59 -4.30 -1.65 -18.90
N ASP A 60 -3.13 -1.14 -18.57
CA ASP A 60 -2.95 -0.20 -17.48
C ASP A 60 -3.60 1.14 -17.84
N VAL A 61 -4.25 1.77 -16.87
CA VAL A 61 -4.94 3.04 -17.06
C VAL A 61 -4.65 4.04 -15.95
N VAL A 62 -4.80 5.31 -16.30
CA VAL A 62 -4.88 6.44 -15.37
C VAL A 62 -6.29 7.03 -15.40
N TYR A 63 -6.89 7.21 -14.23
CA TYR A 63 -8.19 7.83 -14.06
C TYR A 63 -8.05 9.32 -13.76
N GLU A 64 -8.74 10.14 -14.55
CA GLU A 64 -8.80 11.58 -14.34
C GLU A 64 -10.25 12.06 -14.45
N LYS A 65 -10.57 13.18 -13.79
CA LYS A 65 -11.86 13.84 -13.96
C LYS A 65 -11.83 14.71 -15.22
N ASP A 66 -12.81 14.54 -16.09
CA ASP A 66 -13.01 15.44 -17.22
C ASP A 66 -13.45 16.85 -16.75
N LYS A 67 -13.56 17.79 -17.70
CA LYS A 67 -14.02 19.17 -17.44
C LYS A 67 -15.43 19.25 -16.82
N LYS A 68 -16.17 18.15 -16.78
CA LYS A 68 -17.51 18.02 -16.21
C LYS A 68 -17.51 17.24 -14.88
N GLY A 69 -16.34 16.86 -14.37
CA GLY A 69 -16.18 16.12 -13.13
C GLY A 69 -16.43 14.60 -13.24
N LYS A 70 -16.59 14.07 -14.46
CA LYS A 70 -16.78 12.62 -14.70
C LYS A 70 -15.42 11.93 -14.80
N THR A 71 -15.25 10.81 -14.11
CA THR A 71 -14.05 9.98 -14.22
C THR A 71 -13.92 9.37 -15.62
N VAL A 72 -12.73 9.48 -16.20
CA VAL A 72 -12.33 8.92 -17.49
C VAL A 72 -11.04 8.12 -17.28
N ALA A 73 -10.98 6.90 -17.80
CA ALA A 73 -9.78 6.08 -17.82
C ALA A 73 -9.01 6.29 -19.13
N TYR A 74 -7.72 6.61 -19.05
CA TYR A 74 -6.80 6.73 -20.17
C TYR A 74 -5.80 5.59 -20.13
N GLU A 75 -5.60 4.90 -21.25
CA GLU A 75 -4.57 3.86 -21.38
C GLU A 75 -3.17 4.47 -21.19
N ILE A 76 -2.31 3.80 -20.43
CA ILE A 76 -0.93 4.22 -20.19
C ILE A 76 0.07 3.17 -20.66
N ASP A 77 1.24 3.62 -21.08
CA ASP A 77 2.35 2.77 -21.47
C ASP A 77 3.16 2.29 -20.24
N LYS A 78 4.16 1.45 -20.49
CA LYS A 78 5.07 0.92 -19.45
C LYS A 78 5.87 1.98 -18.69
N ASN A 79 5.92 3.21 -19.19
CA ASN A 79 6.59 4.35 -18.55
C ASN A 79 5.59 5.22 -17.76
N GLY A 80 4.29 4.89 -17.81
CA GLY A 80 3.22 5.66 -17.17
C GLY A 80 2.72 6.85 -18.01
N GLU A 81 3.11 6.94 -19.29
CA GLU A 81 2.66 7.99 -20.20
C GLU A 81 1.38 7.56 -20.92
N LYS A 82 0.44 8.50 -21.11
CA LYS A 82 -0.83 8.20 -21.80
C LYS A 82 -0.58 7.78 -23.25
N VAL A 83 -1.12 6.63 -23.62
CA VAL A 83 -1.10 6.13 -25.00
C VAL A 83 -1.95 7.06 -25.87
N THR A 84 -1.42 7.43 -27.03
CA THR A 84 -2.14 8.24 -28.03
C THR A 84 -2.48 7.41 -29.26
N ASP A 85 -3.63 7.70 -29.87
CA ASP A 85 -4.01 7.12 -31.15
C ASP A 85 -3.18 7.72 -32.29
N LYS A 86 -3.37 7.17 -33.50
CA LYS A 86 -2.71 7.65 -34.73
C LYS A 86 -2.95 9.13 -35.09
N ASN A 87 -3.90 9.78 -34.43
CA ASN A 87 -4.22 11.20 -34.60
C ASN A 87 -3.68 12.07 -33.43
N GLY A 88 -2.89 11.48 -32.53
CA GLY A 88 -2.32 12.17 -31.36
C GLY A 88 -3.31 12.38 -30.21
N LYS A 89 -4.46 11.68 -30.21
CA LYS A 89 -5.46 11.81 -29.15
C LYS A 89 -5.27 10.72 -28.10
N GLU A 90 -5.33 11.08 -26.82
CA GLU A 90 -5.26 10.13 -25.70
C GLU A 90 -6.33 9.02 -25.82
N VAL A 91 -5.90 7.78 -25.69
CA VAL A 91 -6.74 6.59 -25.80
C VAL A 91 -7.54 6.42 -24.52
N THR A 92 -8.87 6.45 -24.62
CA THR A 92 -9.77 6.22 -23.49
C THR A 92 -10.28 4.78 -23.45
N VAL A 93 -10.33 4.23 -22.24
CA VAL A 93 -10.81 2.87 -21.98
C VAL A 93 -12.18 2.91 -21.29
N PRO A 94 -13.14 2.06 -21.69
CA PRO A 94 -14.42 1.98 -20.99
C PRO A 94 -14.22 1.56 -19.54
N ILE A 95 -14.69 2.38 -18.60
CA ILE A 95 -14.72 2.03 -17.19
C ILE A 95 -15.80 0.97 -17.01
N ARG A 96 -15.46 -0.17 -16.44
CA ARG A 96 -16.44 -1.20 -16.07
C ARG A 96 -17.36 -0.63 -14.99
N GLU A 97 -18.64 -0.43 -15.32
CA GLU A 97 -19.65 -0.09 -14.32
C GLU A 97 -19.80 -1.26 -13.35
N THR A 98 -19.27 -1.12 -12.12
CA THR A 98 -19.78 -1.90 -10.99
C THR A 98 -21.24 -1.54 -10.83
N THR A 99 -22.16 -2.51 -10.88
CA THR A 99 -23.59 -2.26 -10.68
C THR A 99 -23.87 -1.82 -9.24
N THR A 100 -23.62 -0.54 -8.93
CA THR A 100 -24.09 0.13 -7.72
C THR A 100 -25.50 0.65 -8.00
N LYS A 101 -26.52 -0.16 -7.68
CA LYS A 101 -27.86 0.39 -7.49
C LYS A 101 -27.81 1.36 -6.31
N LYS A 102 -27.89 2.66 -6.62
CA LYS A 102 -28.13 3.74 -5.66
C LYS A 102 -29.52 3.54 -5.07
N GLY A 103 -29.60 2.79 -3.96
CA GLY A 103 -30.83 2.54 -3.22
C GLY A 103 -31.05 3.59 -2.14
N GLU A 104 -32.21 4.23 -2.20
CA GLU A 104 -32.69 5.26 -1.29
C GLU A 104 -32.59 4.89 0.19
N THR A 105 -32.25 5.89 0.99
CA THR A 105 -32.32 5.86 2.45
C THR A 105 -33.76 5.57 2.88
N SER A 106 -34.02 4.36 3.36
CA SER A 106 -35.26 4.02 4.07
C SER A 106 -34.91 3.32 5.37
N THR A 107 -35.11 4.06 6.45
CA THR A 107 -35.06 3.63 7.84
C THR A 107 -36.02 2.46 8.07
N LYS A 108 -35.48 1.25 8.20
CA LYS A 108 -36.16 0.13 8.89
C LYS A 108 -35.22 -0.51 9.90
N LYS A 109 -35.57 -0.32 11.17
CA LYS A 109 -35.11 -1.13 12.30
C LYS A 109 -35.33 -2.60 11.97
N ASN A 110 -34.28 -3.41 12.03
CA ASN A 110 -34.39 -4.85 12.25
C ASN A 110 -33.40 -5.28 13.33
N ASN A 111 -33.96 -5.85 14.39
CA ASN A 111 -33.26 -6.65 15.38
C ASN A 111 -32.87 -8.00 14.75
N GLY A 112 -31.64 -8.47 15.04
CA GLY A 112 -31.27 -9.88 14.91
C GLY A 112 -30.07 -10.14 14.01
N GLY A 113 -28.89 -10.36 14.63
CA GLY A 113 -27.69 -10.87 13.96
C GLY A 113 -26.42 -10.17 14.44
N LYS A 114 -25.84 -10.66 15.53
CA LYS A 114 -24.60 -10.15 16.14
C LYS A 114 -23.38 -10.55 15.28
N GLY A 115 -23.17 -9.84 14.17
CA GLY A 115 -21.87 -9.70 13.53
C GLY A 115 -21.30 -8.35 13.92
N GLU A 116 -20.27 -8.33 14.76
CA GLU A 116 -19.61 -7.09 15.18
C GLU A 116 -19.04 -6.40 13.93
N THR A 117 -19.56 -5.22 13.60
CA THR A 117 -18.91 -4.28 12.69
C THR A 117 -17.60 -3.86 13.36
N PRO A 118 -16.42 -4.08 12.75
CA PRO A 118 -15.17 -3.61 13.33
C PRO A 118 -15.21 -2.08 13.43
N THR A 119 -15.13 -1.54 14.63
CA THR A 119 -14.90 -0.10 14.81
C THR A 119 -13.47 0.21 14.35
N ASN A 120 -13.34 1.14 13.41
CA ASN A 120 -12.12 1.49 12.65
C ASN A 120 -10.97 2.14 13.46
N GLY A 121 -10.91 1.96 14.78
CA GLY A 121 -9.90 2.54 15.65
C GLY A 121 -9.50 1.60 16.79
N PRO A 122 -8.32 1.79 17.39
CA PRO A 122 -7.91 0.97 18.51
C PRO A 122 -8.86 1.20 19.68
N THR A 123 -9.29 0.11 20.34
CA THR A 123 -10.16 0.21 21.53
C THR A 123 -9.42 0.70 22.77
N THR A 124 -8.09 0.75 22.73
CA THR A 124 -7.27 1.26 23.82
C THR A 124 -6.84 2.70 23.53
N PRO A 125 -7.08 3.66 24.43
CA PRO A 125 -6.53 5.00 24.30
C PRO A 125 -5.01 4.95 24.17
N GLN A 126 -4.49 5.60 23.14
CA GLN A 126 -3.05 5.65 22.91
C GLN A 126 -2.43 6.77 23.73
N THR A 127 -1.33 6.47 24.43
CA THR A 127 -0.52 7.45 25.17
C THR A 127 0.92 6.99 25.19
N THR A 128 1.87 7.89 24.89
CA THR A 128 3.31 7.59 24.93
C THR A 128 3.98 8.20 26.16
N ASP A 129 5.27 7.89 26.36
CA ASP A 129 6.05 8.50 27.44
C ASP A 129 6.26 10.03 27.30
N ASN A 130 5.73 10.65 26.23
CA ASN A 130 5.77 12.09 25.93
C ASN A 130 7.18 12.72 26.01
N LYS A 131 8.21 11.91 25.76
CA LYS A 131 9.62 12.32 25.83
C LYS A 131 10.19 12.42 24.42
N GLY A 132 10.40 13.63 23.92
CA GLY A 132 11.04 13.88 22.63
C GLY A 132 10.54 15.16 21.96
N GLU A 133 11.05 15.44 20.77
CA GLU A 133 10.54 16.52 19.92
C GLU A 133 9.28 16.07 19.18
N THR A 134 8.37 17.00 18.91
CA THR A 134 7.21 16.74 18.05
C THR A 134 7.67 16.53 16.61
N THR A 135 7.11 15.54 15.93
CA THR A 135 7.44 15.34 14.51
C THR A 135 6.85 16.44 13.64
N GLY A 136 7.64 16.93 12.67
CA GLY A 136 7.15 17.82 11.63
C GLY A 136 6.11 17.17 10.70
N LYS A 137 5.38 18.00 9.94
CA LYS A 137 4.40 17.55 8.94
C LYS A 137 5.05 17.20 7.59
N GLU A 138 6.30 17.58 7.39
CA GLU A 138 7.01 17.42 6.13
C GLU A 138 7.39 15.95 5.93
N LEU A 139 7.10 15.44 4.73
CA LEU A 139 7.48 14.09 4.33
C LEU A 139 8.65 14.20 3.37
N THR A 140 9.79 13.66 3.76
CA THR A 140 10.89 13.44 2.82
C THR A 140 10.53 12.34 1.83
N THR A 141 11.00 12.44 0.58
CA THR A 141 10.97 11.35 -0.39
C THR A 141 12.40 11.09 -0.84
N ILE A 142 12.80 9.83 -0.81
CA ILE A 142 14.12 9.37 -1.25
C ILE A 142 13.92 8.41 -2.41
N GLU A 143 14.80 8.49 -3.41
CA GLU A 143 14.82 7.51 -4.51
C GLU A 143 14.91 6.08 -3.97
N ALA A 144 14.10 5.16 -4.50
CA ALA A 144 14.02 3.79 -3.99
C ALA A 144 15.37 3.05 -3.95
N SER A 145 16.29 3.36 -4.88
CA SER A 145 17.63 2.76 -4.94
C SER A 145 18.57 3.25 -3.82
N LYS A 146 18.30 4.42 -3.25
CA LYS A 146 19.05 5.03 -2.15
C LYS A 146 18.37 4.78 -0.81
N ASP A 147 17.12 4.35 -0.83
CA ASP A 147 16.36 4.12 0.39
C ASP A 147 16.78 2.82 1.08
N LYS A 148 17.15 2.93 2.37
CA LYS A 148 17.49 1.78 3.20
C LYS A 148 16.48 1.65 4.31
N VAL A 149 15.63 0.64 4.19
CA VAL A 149 14.62 0.32 5.20
C VAL A 149 15.30 -0.18 6.49
N PRO A 150 15.08 0.47 7.64
CA PRO A 150 15.65 0.04 8.92
C PRO A 150 15.07 -1.31 9.37
N SER A 151 15.84 -2.06 10.17
CA SER A 151 15.36 -3.30 10.80
C SER A 151 14.66 -3.03 12.14
N THR A 152 13.93 -4.02 12.67
CA THR A 152 13.29 -3.90 14.00
C THR A 152 14.28 -3.72 15.17
N ASN A 153 15.56 -4.08 14.96
CA ASN A 153 16.62 -3.90 15.94
C ASN A 153 17.26 -2.50 15.90
N ALA A 154 16.95 -1.67 14.90
CA ALA A 154 17.44 -0.29 14.83
C ALA A 154 17.03 0.51 16.07
N SER A 155 17.80 1.55 16.40
CA SER A 155 17.52 2.48 17.49
C SER A 155 17.52 3.91 16.96
N GLY A 156 16.69 4.75 17.55
CA GLY A 156 16.51 6.11 17.06
C GLY A 156 16.43 7.14 18.18
N LYS A 157 16.16 8.39 17.78
CA LYS A 157 15.85 9.46 18.74
C LYS A 157 14.37 9.41 19.06
N LYS A 158 14.00 9.50 20.34
CA LYS A 158 12.58 9.52 20.73
C LYS A 158 11.87 10.75 20.14
N VAL A 159 10.64 10.55 19.71
CA VAL A 159 9.79 11.61 19.14
C VAL A 159 8.35 11.46 19.62
N ILE A 160 7.60 12.55 19.55
CA ILE A 160 6.19 12.61 19.93
C ILE A 160 5.33 12.63 18.67
N PHE A 161 4.44 11.64 18.57
CA PHE A 161 3.39 11.59 17.56
C PHE A 161 2.11 12.20 18.11
N ASN A 162 1.28 12.77 17.22
CA ASN A 162 -0.06 13.17 17.61
C ASN A 162 -0.95 11.94 17.85
N GLN A 163 -2.06 12.16 18.53
CA GLN A 163 -2.98 11.08 18.91
C GLN A 163 -3.50 10.28 17.70
N GLN A 164 -3.87 10.98 16.62
CA GLN A 164 -4.41 10.37 15.42
C GLN A 164 -3.40 9.41 14.76
N ASP A 165 -2.12 9.80 14.69
CA ASP A 165 -1.06 8.97 14.13
C ASP A 165 -0.82 7.74 15.01
N LEU A 166 -0.84 7.88 16.34
CA LEU A 166 -0.74 6.74 17.25
C LEU A 166 -1.92 5.77 17.09
N GLU A 167 -3.13 6.30 16.92
CA GLU A 167 -4.34 5.49 16.74
C GLU A 167 -4.32 4.73 15.42
N ARG A 168 -3.91 5.39 14.34
CA ARG A 168 -3.72 4.75 13.02
C ARG A 168 -2.71 3.62 13.08
N ILE A 169 -1.54 3.86 13.68
CA ILE A 169 -0.51 2.84 13.81
C ILE A 169 -1.00 1.68 14.68
N ALA A 170 -1.66 1.96 15.81
CA ALA A 170 -2.22 0.90 16.65
C ALA A 170 -3.27 0.09 15.88
N ALA A 171 -4.17 0.71 15.12
CA ALA A 171 -5.14 0.00 14.28
C ALA A 171 -4.47 -0.93 13.26
N MET A 172 -3.40 -0.45 12.59
CA MET A 172 -2.62 -1.29 11.67
C MET A 172 -1.98 -2.49 12.38
N LEU A 173 -1.52 -2.33 13.63
CA LEU A 173 -0.92 -3.42 14.40
C LEU A 173 -1.97 -4.35 15.05
N GLU A 174 -3.22 -3.90 15.15
CA GLU A 174 -4.34 -4.67 15.71
C GLU A 174 -5.06 -5.55 14.67
N VAL A 175 -4.56 -5.65 13.43
CA VAL A 175 -5.04 -6.58 12.40
C VAL A 175 -5.09 -8.01 12.97
N PRO A 176 -6.26 -8.66 13.04
CA PRO A 176 -6.38 -10.01 13.59
C PRO A 176 -5.38 -10.99 12.97
N GLY A 177 -4.81 -11.89 13.79
CA GLY A 177 -3.82 -12.87 13.32
C GLY A 177 -2.40 -12.32 13.08
N LEU A 178 -2.22 -11.01 12.92
CA LEU A 178 -0.91 -10.40 12.62
C LEU A 178 0.15 -10.69 13.69
N TYR A 179 -0.25 -10.85 14.96
CA TYR A 179 0.66 -11.13 16.08
C TYR A 179 1.43 -12.46 15.97
N LYS A 180 1.02 -13.36 15.06
CA LYS A 180 1.71 -14.63 14.80
C LYS A 180 2.95 -14.46 13.93
N PHE A 181 3.13 -13.31 13.27
CA PHE A 181 4.14 -13.12 12.21
C PHE A 181 5.14 -12.05 12.57
N SER A 182 6.42 -12.41 12.52
CA SER A 182 7.51 -11.43 12.47
C SER A 182 8.07 -11.40 11.05
N TYR A 183 8.38 -10.20 10.55
CA TYR A 183 9.02 -10.04 9.24
C TYR A 183 9.94 -8.81 9.24
N GLU A 184 11.03 -8.91 8.48
CA GLU A 184 11.87 -7.77 8.13
C GLU A 184 11.65 -7.45 6.64
N ASN A 185 11.76 -6.18 6.26
CA ASN A 185 11.46 -5.75 4.89
C ASN A 185 12.21 -6.56 3.82
N LYS A 186 13.49 -6.85 4.07
CA LYS A 186 14.36 -7.62 3.18
C LYS A 186 13.89 -9.05 2.90
N ASP A 187 13.09 -9.63 3.79
CA ASP A 187 12.64 -11.02 3.69
C ASP A 187 11.34 -11.15 2.90
N GLY A 188 10.72 -10.01 2.54
CA GLY A 188 9.43 -9.96 1.89
C GLY A 188 8.26 -10.24 2.86
N VAL A 189 7.05 -10.13 2.32
CA VAL A 189 5.81 -10.34 3.04
C VAL A 189 5.27 -11.72 2.69
N SER A 190 4.97 -12.55 3.70
CA SER A 190 4.35 -13.86 3.48
C SER A 190 2.88 -13.73 3.08
N ALA A 191 2.39 -14.71 2.31
CA ALA A 191 1.00 -14.75 1.90
C ALA A 191 0.06 -14.95 3.11
N GLU A 192 0.48 -15.72 4.12
CA GLU A 192 -0.27 -15.95 5.36
C GLU A 192 -0.50 -14.65 6.16
N MET A 193 0.53 -13.82 6.29
CA MET A 193 0.40 -12.53 6.94
C MET A 193 -0.44 -11.56 6.09
N ALA A 194 -0.23 -11.56 4.77
CA ALA A 194 -0.97 -10.72 3.85
C ALA A 194 -2.47 -11.07 3.79
N THR A 195 -2.87 -12.34 3.96
CA THR A 195 -4.30 -12.71 3.95
C THR A 195 -5.08 -12.01 5.07
N HIS A 196 -4.51 -11.91 6.26
CA HIS A 196 -5.12 -11.20 7.39
C HIS A 196 -5.28 -9.70 7.11
N VAL A 197 -4.25 -9.07 6.55
CA VAL A 197 -4.29 -7.65 6.18
C VAL A 197 -5.30 -7.41 5.06
N ALA A 198 -5.38 -8.27 4.05
CA ALA A 198 -6.35 -8.15 2.96
C ALA A 198 -7.80 -8.16 3.50
N VAL A 199 -8.10 -9.09 4.42
CA VAL A 199 -9.41 -9.16 5.08
C VAL A 199 -9.69 -7.88 5.88
N TRP A 200 -8.71 -7.41 6.65
CA TRP A 200 -8.88 -6.20 7.47
C TRP A 200 -9.07 -4.94 6.62
N MET A 201 -8.32 -4.78 5.53
CA MET A 201 -8.49 -3.66 4.59
C MET A 201 -9.88 -3.67 3.95
N ALA A 202 -10.35 -4.84 3.48
CA ALA A 202 -11.69 -4.96 2.92
C ALA A 202 -12.82 -4.70 3.96
N ALA A 203 -12.57 -5.02 5.23
CA ALA A 203 -13.52 -4.76 6.31
C ALA A 203 -13.63 -3.26 6.64
N ARG A 204 -12.56 -2.47 6.46
CA ARG A 204 -12.58 -1.00 6.68
C ARG A 204 -13.50 -0.28 5.70
N GLU A 205 -13.57 -0.76 4.46
CA GLU A 205 -14.39 -0.19 3.39
C GLU A 205 -15.87 -0.64 3.47
N ASP A 206 -16.35 -1.00 4.67
CA ASP A 206 -17.73 -1.38 4.97
C ASP A 206 -18.21 -2.61 4.16
N ILE A 207 -17.36 -3.61 3.90
CA ILE A 207 -17.68 -4.91 3.22
C ILE A 207 -18.77 -4.74 2.14
N LYS A 208 -18.67 -3.71 1.30
CA LYS A 208 -19.59 -3.49 0.18
C LYS A 208 -19.05 -4.24 -1.03
N GLY A 209 -19.31 -5.54 -1.01
CA GLY A 209 -18.91 -6.45 -2.06
C GLY A 209 -18.36 -7.73 -1.44
N THR A 210 -18.99 -8.86 -1.72
CA THR A 210 -18.41 -10.17 -1.41
C THR A 210 -17.27 -10.52 -2.38
N SER A 211 -16.97 -9.65 -3.35
CA SER A 211 -16.00 -9.87 -4.43
C SER A 211 -15.29 -8.56 -4.76
N PHE A 212 -13.97 -8.60 -4.78
CA PHE A 212 -13.08 -7.48 -5.00
C PHE A 212 -12.17 -7.77 -6.20
N PRO A 213 -12.01 -6.83 -7.16
CA PRO A 213 -10.99 -6.97 -8.20
C PRO A 213 -9.61 -7.23 -7.59
N SER A 214 -8.85 -8.15 -8.16
CA SER A 214 -7.55 -8.53 -7.58
C SER A 214 -6.53 -7.40 -7.57
N GLY A 215 -6.64 -6.43 -8.49
CA GLY A 215 -5.83 -5.21 -8.50
C GLY A 215 -6.03 -4.37 -7.23
N THR A 216 -7.28 -4.16 -6.81
CA THR A 216 -7.63 -3.40 -5.60
C THR A 216 -6.96 -4.00 -4.36
N VAL A 217 -7.16 -5.30 -4.12
CA VAL A 217 -6.61 -5.98 -2.94
C VAL A 217 -5.08 -5.97 -2.94
N VAL A 218 -4.44 -6.23 -4.09
CA VAL A 218 -2.98 -6.21 -4.20
C VAL A 218 -2.43 -4.80 -3.99
N LEU A 219 -3.12 -3.77 -4.48
CA LEU A 219 -2.75 -2.38 -4.28
C LEU A 219 -2.87 -1.98 -2.80
N ASP A 220 -3.93 -2.38 -2.10
CA ASP A 220 -4.08 -2.09 -0.68
C ASP A 220 -3.04 -2.78 0.19
N LEU A 221 -2.66 -4.01 -0.15
CA LEU A 221 -1.51 -4.67 0.47
C LEU A 221 -0.21 -3.92 0.18
N PHE A 222 -0.01 -3.47 -1.06
CA PHE A 222 1.15 -2.64 -1.41
C PHE A 222 1.17 -1.35 -0.59
N LYS A 223 0.04 -0.66 -0.41
CA LYS A 223 -0.03 0.55 0.41
C LYS A 223 0.28 0.25 1.88
N TYR A 224 -0.32 -0.81 2.43
CA TYR A 224 -0.14 -1.20 3.83
C TYR A 224 1.32 -1.55 4.15
N TYR A 225 2.01 -2.30 3.28
CA TYR A 225 3.40 -2.70 3.49
C TYR A 225 4.44 -1.76 2.87
N GLY A 226 4.00 -0.88 1.97
CA GLY A 226 4.83 -0.09 1.07
C GLY A 226 5.85 -0.94 0.30
N GLN A 227 5.46 -2.15 -0.08
CA GLN A 227 6.17 -3.09 -0.94
C GLN A 227 5.20 -4.14 -1.50
N THR A 228 5.56 -4.75 -2.62
CA THR A 228 4.74 -5.79 -3.26
C THR A 228 4.75 -7.08 -2.45
N VAL A 229 3.57 -7.65 -2.21
CA VAL A 229 3.43 -9.02 -1.70
C VAL A 229 3.53 -10.00 -2.87
N VAL A 230 4.73 -10.52 -3.09
CA VAL A 230 5.04 -11.38 -4.23
C VAL A 230 4.15 -12.63 -4.22
N ASN A 231 3.57 -12.97 -5.37
CA ASN A 231 2.75 -14.17 -5.57
C ASN A 231 1.54 -14.28 -4.63
N PHE A 232 1.01 -13.16 -4.11
CA PHE A 232 -0.14 -13.21 -3.22
C PHE A 232 -1.36 -13.89 -3.86
N LYS A 233 -1.70 -13.55 -5.11
CA LYS A 233 -2.84 -14.14 -5.84
C LYS A 233 -2.77 -15.67 -5.89
N SER A 234 -1.63 -16.21 -6.31
CA SER A 234 -1.44 -17.67 -6.44
C SER A 234 -1.35 -18.39 -5.10
N ASN A 235 -0.89 -17.72 -4.04
CA ASN A 235 -0.68 -18.33 -2.73
C ASN A 235 -1.84 -18.10 -1.74
N CYS A 236 -2.75 -17.16 -2.02
CA CYS A 236 -3.82 -16.74 -1.10
C CYS A 236 -4.64 -17.92 -0.56
N ASN A 237 -5.11 -18.81 -1.42
CA ASN A 237 -5.99 -19.92 -1.00
C ASN A 237 -5.27 -20.93 -0.12
N ALA A 238 -3.98 -21.17 -0.38
CA ALA A 238 -3.17 -22.07 0.45
C ALA A 238 -2.87 -21.43 1.82
N ALA A 239 -2.53 -20.14 1.82
CA ALA A 239 -2.31 -19.34 3.02
C ALA A 239 -3.57 -19.28 3.90
N ALA A 240 -4.73 -18.98 3.32
CA ALA A 240 -6.00 -18.92 4.03
C ALA A 240 -6.38 -20.25 4.68
N LYS A 241 -6.11 -21.38 4.02
CA LYS A 241 -6.29 -22.72 4.62
C LYS A 241 -5.36 -22.94 5.81
N LYS A 242 -4.09 -22.57 5.67
CA LYS A 242 -3.08 -22.72 6.74
C LYS A 242 -3.40 -21.87 7.97
N GLU A 243 -3.90 -20.65 7.76
CA GLU A 243 -4.32 -19.75 8.84
C GLU A 243 -5.76 -20.00 9.32
N ASN A 244 -6.45 -20.99 8.75
CA ASN A 244 -7.83 -21.36 9.10
C ASN A 244 -8.84 -20.20 8.93
N ILE A 245 -8.70 -19.45 7.83
CA ILE A 245 -9.59 -18.34 7.41
C ILE A 245 -10.11 -18.53 5.98
N TYR A 246 -10.11 -19.77 5.48
CA TYR A 246 -10.50 -20.12 4.11
C TYR A 246 -11.99 -19.91 3.80
N ASP A 247 -12.83 -19.78 4.83
CA ASP A 247 -14.24 -19.39 4.72
C ASP A 247 -14.44 -17.86 4.63
N ILE A 248 -13.37 -17.10 4.91
CA ILE A 248 -13.37 -15.64 4.90
C ILE A 248 -12.86 -15.11 3.57
N ILE A 249 -11.70 -15.58 3.12
CA ILE A 249 -11.03 -15.09 1.91
C ILE A 249 -10.69 -16.22 0.94
N ASN A 250 -10.96 -15.99 -0.34
CA ASN A 250 -10.57 -16.88 -1.43
C ASN A 250 -10.31 -16.09 -2.72
N TYR A 251 -9.36 -16.53 -3.53
CA TYR A 251 -9.05 -16.00 -4.84
C TYR A 251 -9.58 -16.91 -5.96
N SER A 252 -10.27 -16.33 -6.94
CA SER A 252 -10.63 -16.97 -8.22
C SER A 252 -9.67 -16.53 -9.31
N ASN A 253 -8.84 -17.44 -9.81
CA ASN A 253 -7.98 -17.16 -10.97
C ASN A 253 -8.78 -16.96 -12.26
N LYS A 254 -9.95 -17.60 -12.37
CA LYS A 254 -10.82 -17.50 -13.55
C LYS A 254 -11.38 -16.09 -13.70
N ASP A 255 -11.82 -15.51 -12.59
CA ASP A 255 -12.52 -14.23 -12.57
C ASP A 255 -11.60 -13.08 -12.14
N SER A 256 -10.37 -13.40 -11.70
CA SER A 256 -9.36 -12.47 -11.18
C SER A 256 -9.87 -11.60 -10.03
N VAL A 257 -10.65 -12.21 -9.12
CA VAL A 257 -11.25 -11.55 -7.95
C VAL A 257 -10.91 -12.27 -6.65
N PHE A 258 -10.85 -11.51 -5.56
CA PHE A 258 -10.89 -12.03 -4.20
C PHE A 258 -12.32 -11.97 -3.67
N THR A 259 -12.82 -13.10 -3.20
CA THR A 259 -14.05 -13.15 -2.41
C THR A 259 -13.69 -12.95 -0.95
N ILE A 260 -14.20 -11.89 -0.32
CA ILE A 260 -14.05 -11.64 1.13
C ILE A 260 -15.44 -11.50 1.73
N THR A 261 -15.82 -12.43 2.60
CA THR A 261 -17.23 -12.58 3.04
C THR A 261 -17.55 -11.86 4.34
N LYS A 262 -16.54 -11.65 5.20
CA LYS A 262 -16.67 -11.02 6.52
C LYS A 262 -15.30 -10.51 7.00
N GLY A 263 -15.29 -9.70 8.04
CA GLY A 263 -14.08 -9.38 8.79
C GLY A 263 -13.68 -10.51 9.76
N GLU A 264 -12.43 -10.48 10.20
CA GLU A 264 -11.98 -11.32 11.31
C GLU A 264 -12.32 -10.70 12.67
N ALA A 265 -12.64 -11.54 13.65
CA ALA A 265 -12.84 -11.10 15.01
C ALA A 265 -11.53 -10.58 15.61
N LYS A 266 -11.61 -9.50 16.41
CA LYS A 266 -10.44 -8.92 17.07
C LYS A 266 -9.74 -9.93 17.98
N GLN A 267 -8.41 -10.05 17.86
CA GLN A 267 -7.61 -11.02 18.63
C GLN A 267 -6.60 -10.37 19.57
N GLN A 268 -6.14 -9.16 19.27
CA GLN A 268 -5.17 -8.43 20.08
C GLN A 268 -5.52 -6.95 20.17
N SER A 269 -5.04 -6.30 21.23
CA SER A 269 -4.98 -4.85 21.34
C SER A 269 -3.55 -4.40 21.55
N VAL A 270 -3.20 -3.23 21.01
CA VAL A 270 -1.86 -2.67 21.06
C VAL A 270 -1.92 -1.28 21.69
N LYS A 271 -1.10 -1.09 22.73
CA LYS A 271 -0.84 0.23 23.32
C LYS A 271 0.57 0.68 22.93
N ILE A 272 0.69 1.72 22.12
CA ILE A 272 1.97 2.30 21.75
C ILE A 272 2.61 2.95 22.98
N ASN A 273 3.80 2.48 23.38
CA ASN A 273 4.52 3.01 24.53
C ASN A 273 5.54 4.07 24.11
N ARG A 274 6.18 3.87 22.95
CA ARG A 274 7.32 4.68 22.49
C ARG A 274 7.40 4.72 20.98
N VAL A 275 7.79 5.89 20.46
CA VAL A 275 8.16 6.11 19.06
C VAL A 275 9.57 6.69 18.99
N GLU A 276 10.39 6.18 18.07
CA GLU A 276 11.74 6.66 17.81
C GLU A 276 11.91 6.98 16.32
N SER A 277 12.35 8.18 15.98
CA SER A 277 12.78 8.53 14.62
C SER A 277 14.05 7.81 14.27
N LEU A 278 14.00 7.07 13.17
CA LEU A 278 15.15 6.37 12.56
C LEU A 278 15.79 7.21 11.44
N GLY A 279 15.28 8.42 11.19
CA GLY A 279 15.74 9.31 10.13
C GLY A 279 15.44 8.80 8.73
N ASN A 280 16.25 9.24 7.77
CA ASN A 280 16.18 8.83 6.37
C ASN A 280 14.85 9.24 5.70
N ASN A 281 13.95 8.30 5.39
CA ASN A 281 12.73 8.49 4.60
C ASN A 281 11.45 8.49 5.47
N ASN A 282 11.45 9.26 6.57
CA ASN A 282 10.39 9.26 7.61
C ASN A 282 10.13 7.88 8.23
N TYR A 283 11.21 7.16 8.55
CA TYR A 283 11.10 5.89 9.28
C TYR A 283 11.04 6.11 10.78
N TYR A 284 10.17 5.33 11.41
CA TYR A 284 9.97 5.35 12.85
C TYR A 284 9.93 3.93 13.39
N LYS A 285 10.61 3.71 14.51
CA LYS A 285 10.43 2.52 15.31
C LYS A 285 9.32 2.78 16.31
N VAL A 286 8.35 1.88 16.33
CA VAL A 286 7.22 1.92 17.25
C VAL A 286 7.31 0.71 18.16
N THR A 287 7.31 0.95 19.47
CA THR A 287 7.27 -0.12 20.47
C THR A 287 5.94 -0.05 21.21
N GLY A 288 5.21 -1.17 21.23
CA GLY A 288 3.91 -1.29 21.86
C GLY A 288 3.80 -2.49 22.79
N SER A 289 2.89 -2.40 23.75
CA SER A 289 2.47 -3.49 24.62
C SER A 289 1.23 -4.15 24.02
N VAL A 290 1.15 -5.47 24.12
CA VAL A 290 0.12 -6.29 23.49
C VAL A 290 -0.71 -6.98 24.56
N SER A 291 -2.03 -6.91 24.40
CA SER A 291 -3.01 -7.62 25.22
C SER A 291 -3.98 -8.41 24.34
N GLY A 292 -4.72 -9.35 24.91
CA GLY A 292 -5.62 -10.25 24.15
C GLY A 292 -4.92 -11.45 23.49
N ALA A 293 -3.68 -11.27 23.01
CA ALA A 293 -2.86 -12.37 22.50
C ALA A 293 -2.27 -13.21 23.65
N LYS A 294 -2.49 -14.54 23.62
CA LYS A 294 -2.06 -15.45 24.70
C LYS A 294 -0.53 -15.49 24.88
N SER A 295 0.23 -15.47 23.79
CA SER A 295 1.69 -15.68 23.80
C SER A 295 2.53 -14.42 23.58
N CYS A 296 1.95 -13.31 23.15
CA CYS A 296 2.68 -12.09 22.78
C CYS A 296 2.32 -10.93 23.71
N LYS A 297 3.33 -10.25 24.25
CA LYS A 297 3.18 -9.12 25.19
C LYS A 297 3.74 -7.82 24.64
N LYS A 298 4.54 -7.87 23.58
CA LYS A 298 5.22 -6.74 23.00
C LYS A 298 5.25 -6.83 21.49
N VAL A 299 5.15 -5.68 20.85
CA VAL A 299 5.41 -5.49 19.42
C VAL A 299 6.47 -4.42 19.21
N VAL A 300 7.36 -4.68 18.27
CA VAL A 300 8.26 -3.68 17.69
C VAL A 300 7.98 -3.62 16.20
N ALA A 301 7.58 -2.46 15.71
CA ALA A 301 7.31 -2.21 14.30
C ALA A 301 8.26 -1.14 13.77
N VAL A 302 8.71 -1.30 12.53
CA VAL A 302 9.25 -0.18 11.74
C VAL A 302 8.12 0.28 10.84
N VAL A 303 7.74 1.55 10.98
CA VAL A 303 6.72 2.18 10.15
C VAL A 303 7.34 3.30 9.34
N GLN A 304 6.79 3.55 8.17
CA GLN A 304 7.13 4.71 7.35
C GLN A 304 5.91 5.62 7.28
N LYS A 305 6.07 6.90 7.63
CA LYS A 305 5.05 7.91 7.35
C LYS A 305 5.11 8.28 5.88
N ASN A 306 4.02 8.11 5.15
CA ASN A 306 3.98 8.33 3.70
C ASN A 306 2.57 8.70 3.23
N ARG A 307 2.39 8.83 1.91
CA ARG A 307 1.10 9.17 1.26
C ARG A 307 0.54 8.01 0.43
N LEU A 308 1.01 6.78 0.63
CA LEU A 308 0.54 5.62 -0.15
C LEU A 308 -0.93 5.32 0.13
N ASP A 309 -1.31 5.41 1.40
CA ASP A 309 -2.69 5.36 1.87
C ASP A 309 -2.98 6.69 2.57
N THR A 310 -3.92 7.49 2.05
CA THR A 310 -4.24 8.82 2.58
C THR A 310 -5.06 8.75 3.87
N GLU A 311 -5.71 7.61 4.15
CA GLU A 311 -6.49 7.40 5.37
C GLU A 311 -5.59 6.99 6.53
N LEU A 312 -4.68 6.04 6.29
CA LEU A 312 -3.71 5.55 7.27
C LEU A 312 -2.51 6.50 7.38
N GLY A 313 -1.96 6.98 6.27
CA GLY A 313 -0.76 7.83 6.26
C GLY A 313 0.54 7.09 6.64
N PHE A 314 0.50 5.77 6.75
CA PHE A 314 1.62 4.93 7.15
C PHE A 314 1.68 3.63 6.35
N SER A 315 2.89 3.08 6.25
CA SER A 315 3.11 1.68 5.88
C SER A 315 3.93 0.96 6.94
N ILE A 316 3.65 -0.32 7.15
CA ILE A 316 4.44 -1.21 7.99
C ILE A 316 5.60 -1.76 7.15
N LYS A 317 6.82 -1.62 7.64
CA LYS A 317 8.03 -2.07 6.95
C LYS A 317 8.66 -3.30 7.57
N ALA A 318 8.51 -3.46 8.88
CA ALA A 318 8.97 -4.63 9.60
C ALA A 318 8.17 -4.79 10.89
N LEU A 319 8.03 -6.03 11.37
CA LEU A 319 7.31 -6.39 12.60
C LEU A 319 8.08 -7.46 13.36
N LYS A 320 8.10 -7.31 14.68
CA LYS A 320 8.59 -8.34 15.60
C LYS A 320 7.69 -8.40 16.83
N TRP A 321 7.12 -9.58 17.07
CA TRP A 321 6.28 -9.86 18.23
C TRP A 321 7.06 -10.72 19.23
N SER A 322 6.88 -10.45 20.53
CA SER A 322 7.53 -11.16 21.63
C SER A 322 6.72 -11.11 22.91
#